data_AF-A0A2X1QEZ4-F1
#
_entry.id   AF-A0A2X1QEZ4-F1
#
_cell.length_a   1.000
_cell.length_b   1.000
_cell.length_c   1.000
_cell.angle_alpha   90.00
_cell.angle_beta   90.00
_cell.angle_gamma   90.00
#
_symmetry.space_group_name_H-M   'P 1'
#
loop_
_entity.id
_entity.type
_entity.pdbx_description
1 polymer ?
#
loop_
_entity_poly.entity_id
_entity_poly.type
_entity_poly.pdbx_seq_one_letter_code
_entity_poly.pdbx_strand_id
1 'polypeptide(L)'
;MTDTAESLDPLRLPLIGERLIEASAGTGKTFTIAALYLRLLLGLGGEAAYPRAISVEELLVVTFTEAATEELRGRIRSNIHELRIACLRGESDNPLYSALLAEIADKDDAAKTLLLAERQMDEAAVFTIHGFCQRMLSLNAFESGHAVRATADRG
;
A
#
# COMPACT_ATOMS: atom_id res chain seq x y z
N MET A 1 17.74 -25.42 8.83
CA MET A 1 17.20 -24.19 8.21
C MET A 1 17.93 -23.06 8.90
N THR A 2 18.78 -22.34 8.16
CA THR A 2 19.67 -21.31 8.70
C THR A 2 18.84 -20.09 9.10
N ASP A 3 18.67 -19.95 10.41
CA ASP A 3 17.83 -18.96 11.09
C ASP A 3 18.66 -17.71 11.38
N THR A 4 19.00 -16.97 10.33
CA THR A 4 19.54 -15.62 10.45
C THR A 4 18.67 -14.72 9.58
N ALA A 5 17.78 -13.95 10.23
CA ALA A 5 17.03 -12.90 9.57
C ALA A 5 18.00 -11.98 8.83
N GLU A 6 17.93 -11.99 7.51
CA GLU A 6 18.73 -11.13 6.65
C GLU A 6 18.35 -9.66 6.92
N SER A 7 19.31 -8.74 6.84
CA SER A 7 19.03 -7.32 7.02
C SER A 7 18.07 -6.85 5.92
N LEU A 8 16.88 -6.38 6.32
CA LEU A 8 15.83 -5.97 5.40
C LEU A 8 16.24 -4.69 4.66
N ASP A 9 16.37 -4.77 3.33
CA ASP A 9 16.37 -3.62 2.43
C ASP A 9 14.97 -3.47 1.78
N PRO A 10 14.16 -2.49 2.22
CA PRO A 10 12.82 -2.27 1.67
C PRO A 10 12.82 -1.90 0.18
N LEU A 11 13.92 -1.41 -0.39
CA LEU A 11 14.02 -1.04 -1.81
C LEU A 11 14.31 -2.21 -2.73
N ARG A 12 14.87 -3.29 -2.17
CA ARG A 12 15.26 -4.49 -2.92
C ARG A 12 14.49 -5.74 -2.54
N LEU A 13 13.59 -5.67 -1.54
CA LEU A 13 12.71 -6.78 -1.20
C LEU A 13 11.89 -7.21 -2.44
N PRO A 14 11.94 -8.49 -2.85
CA PRO A 14 11.12 -8.98 -3.95
C PRO A 14 9.63 -8.89 -3.63
N LEU A 15 8.87 -8.20 -4.49
CA LEU A 15 7.44 -7.93 -4.31
C LEU A 15 6.53 -9.05 -4.84
N ILE A 16 7.11 -10.21 -5.18
CA ILE A 16 6.39 -11.40 -5.68
C ILE A 16 6.57 -12.55 -4.69
N GLY A 17 5.48 -13.28 -4.45
CA GLY A 17 5.43 -14.43 -3.55
C GLY A 17 5.16 -14.04 -2.10
N GLU A 18 5.35 -15.00 -1.20
CA GLU A 18 5.14 -14.82 0.23
C GLU A 18 6.42 -14.30 0.91
N ARG A 19 6.27 -13.27 1.74
CA ARG A 19 7.36 -12.67 2.50
C ARG A 19 6.93 -12.46 3.94
N LEU A 20 7.76 -12.91 4.87
CA LEU A 20 7.61 -12.61 6.30
C LEU A 20 8.63 -11.54 6.66
N ILE A 21 8.13 -10.41 7.17
CA ILE A 21 8.98 -9.32 7.67
C ILE A 21 8.83 -9.25 9.17
N GLU A 22 9.90 -9.60 9.89
CA GLU A 22 9.98 -9.40 11.32
C GLU A 22 10.46 -7.99 11.62
N ALA A 23 9.74 -7.31 12.50
CA ALA A 23 10.14 -5.99 12.95
C ALA A 23 9.85 -5.87 14.44
N SER A 24 10.78 -5.31 15.21
CA SER A 24 10.58 -5.03 16.64
C SER A 24 10.11 -3.58 16.82
N ALA A 25 9.80 -3.18 18.05
CA ALA A 25 9.51 -1.78 18.34
C ALA A 25 10.73 -0.91 17.93
N GLY A 26 10.48 0.19 17.22
CA GLY A 26 11.52 1.13 16.80
C GLY A 26 12.32 0.73 15.54
N THR A 27 12.09 -0.43 14.91
CA THR A 27 12.89 -0.89 13.75
C THR A 27 12.34 -0.42 12.39
N GLY A 28 11.69 0.74 12.33
CA GLY A 28 11.26 1.31 11.04
C GLY A 28 10.12 0.57 10.33
N LYS A 29 9.20 -0.09 11.06
CA LYS A 29 7.98 -0.71 10.50
C LYS A 29 7.24 0.22 9.54
N THR A 30 7.01 1.44 10.00
CA THR A 30 6.28 2.46 9.25
C THR A 30 7.02 2.87 7.98
N PHE A 31 8.34 3.03 8.08
CA PHE A 31 9.22 3.29 6.93
C PHE A 31 9.15 2.16 5.91
N THR A 32 9.17 0.91 6.37
CA THR A 32 9.11 -0.28 5.52
C THR A 32 7.80 -0.34 4.76
N ILE A 33 6.65 -0.20 5.45
CA ILE A 33 5.34 -0.24 4.80
C ILE A 33 5.22 0.89 3.77
N ALA A 34 5.67 2.10 4.11
CA ALA A 34 5.67 3.23 3.19
C ALA A 34 6.49 2.94 1.92
N ALA A 35 7.71 2.43 2.08
CA ALA A 35 8.58 2.08 0.98
C ALA A 35 7.95 1.02 0.06
N LEU A 36 7.42 -0.06 0.63
CA LEU A 36 6.78 -1.13 -0.14
C LEU A 36 5.54 -0.64 -0.89
N TYR A 37 4.71 0.17 -0.24
CA TYR A 37 3.50 0.72 -0.85
C TYR A 37 3.84 1.61 -2.05
N LEU A 38 4.78 2.53 -1.89
CA LEU A 38 5.22 3.43 -2.97
C LEU A 38 5.88 2.68 -4.12
N ARG A 39 6.67 1.62 -3.82
CA ARG A 39 7.24 0.76 -4.85
C ARG A 39 6.19 0.03 -5.66
N LEU A 40 5.13 -0.47 -5.03
CA LEU A 40 4.04 -1.14 -5.73
C LEU A 40 3.22 -0.16 -6.59
N LEU A 41 2.96 1.05 -6.08
CA LEU A 41 2.27 2.09 -6.83
C LEU A 41 3.01 2.51 -8.10
N LEU A 42 4.34 2.58 -8.04
CA LEU A 42 5.18 3.11 -9.11
C LEU A 42 5.92 2.02 -9.92
N GLY A 43 5.79 0.75 -9.55
CA GLY A 43 6.51 -0.35 -10.21
C GLY A 43 8.03 -0.31 -10.01
N LEU A 44 8.50 0.12 -8.82
CA LEU A 44 9.92 0.34 -8.53
C LEU A 44 10.62 -0.90 -7.92
N GLY A 45 11.96 -0.93 -7.99
CA GLY A 45 12.80 -1.98 -7.42
C GLY A 45 13.51 -2.89 -8.43
N GLY A 46 13.50 -2.57 -9.73
CA GLY A 46 14.23 -3.32 -10.76
C GLY A 46 13.77 -4.77 -10.88
N GLU A 47 14.69 -5.74 -10.82
CA GLU A 47 14.36 -7.18 -10.88
C GLU A 47 13.48 -7.65 -9.70
N ALA A 48 13.48 -6.92 -8.59
CA ALA A 48 12.65 -7.19 -7.42
C ALA A 48 11.27 -6.49 -7.48
N ALA A 49 11.00 -5.73 -8.54
CA ALA A 49 9.75 -5.01 -8.72
C ALA A 49 8.58 -5.96 -8.98
N TYR A 50 7.37 -5.47 -8.71
CA TYR A 50 6.16 -6.13 -9.19
C TYR A 50 6.02 -5.89 -10.71
N PRO A 51 5.45 -6.82 -11.51
CA PRO A 51 5.46 -6.72 -12.97
C PRO A 51 4.74 -5.49 -13.58
N ARG A 52 3.93 -4.78 -12.78
CA ARG A 52 3.23 -3.56 -13.18
C ARG A 52 3.01 -2.63 -11.99
N ALA A 53 2.70 -1.37 -12.26
CA ALA A 53 2.14 -0.46 -11.26
C ALA A 53 0.76 -0.97 -10.78
N ILE A 54 0.49 -0.80 -9.48
CA ILE A 54 -0.72 -1.23 -8.81
C ILE A 54 -1.47 -0.02 -8.28
N SER A 55 -2.79 0.05 -8.46
CA SER A 55 -3.58 1.16 -7.92
C SER A 55 -3.80 1.03 -6.41
N VAL A 56 -4.22 2.11 -5.75
CA VAL A 56 -4.53 2.10 -4.31
C VAL A 56 -5.68 1.16 -3.94
N GLU A 57 -6.59 0.90 -4.88
CA GLU A 57 -7.72 -0.02 -4.73
C GLU A 57 -7.28 -1.50 -4.83
N GLU A 58 -6.22 -1.77 -5.59
CA GLU A 58 -5.65 -3.11 -5.78
C GLU A 58 -4.65 -3.50 -4.67
N LEU A 59 -4.19 -2.53 -3.87
CA LEU A 59 -3.27 -2.75 -2.74
C LEU A 59 -4.01 -3.03 -1.44
N LEU A 60 -4.30 -4.30 -1.20
CA LEU A 60 -4.91 -4.76 0.04
C LEU A 60 -3.96 -4.66 1.22
N VAL A 61 -4.35 -3.89 2.23
CA VAL A 61 -3.67 -3.80 3.53
C VAL A 61 -4.67 -4.11 4.63
N VAL A 62 -4.35 -5.09 5.48
CA VAL A 62 -5.22 -5.50 6.59
C VAL A 62 -4.53 -5.34 7.94
N THR A 63 -5.29 -4.90 8.95
CA THR A 63 -4.80 -4.74 10.33
C THR A 63 -5.85 -5.14 11.37
N PHE A 64 -5.50 -5.13 12.64
CA PHE A 64 -6.38 -5.63 13.71
C PHE A 64 -7.44 -4.62 14.16
N THR A 65 -7.12 -3.33 14.16
CA THR A 65 -7.98 -2.31 14.77
C THR A 65 -8.37 -1.22 13.77
N GLU A 66 -9.55 -0.63 13.98
CA GLU A 66 -10.03 0.50 13.18
C GLU A 66 -9.09 1.70 13.33
N ALA A 67 -8.58 1.96 14.53
CA ALA A 67 -7.61 3.03 14.77
C ALA A 67 -6.32 2.83 13.95
N ALA A 68 -5.80 1.59 13.86
CA ALA A 68 -4.64 1.29 13.04
C ALA A 68 -4.93 1.43 11.54
N THR A 69 -6.16 1.15 11.11
CA THR A 69 -6.60 1.35 9.72
C THR A 69 -6.55 2.83 9.35
N GLU A 70 -7.11 3.70 10.19
CA GLU A 70 -7.10 5.15 9.98
C GLU A 70 -5.69 5.75 10.06
N GLU A 71 -4.89 5.33 11.05
CA GLU A 71 -3.47 5.74 11.15
C GLU A 71 -2.70 5.35 9.88
N LEU A 72 -2.90 4.13 9.38
CA LEU A 72 -2.18 3.63 8.22
C LEU A 72 -2.62 4.31 6.93
N ARG A 73 -3.93 4.52 6.74
CA ARG A 73 -4.49 5.28 5.61
C ARG A 73 -3.95 6.70 5.57
N GLY A 74 -3.96 7.39 6.72
CA GLY A 74 -3.42 8.75 6.84
C GLY A 74 -1.93 8.81 6.50
N ARG A 75 -1.14 7.85 6.98
CA ARG A 75 0.29 7.75 6.65
C ARG A 75 0.56 7.48 5.18
N ILE A 76 -0.14 6.52 4.57
CA ILE A 76 -0.01 6.22 3.14
C ILE A 76 -0.30 7.48 2.32
N ARG A 77 -1.40 8.19 2.63
CA ARG A 77 -1.74 9.45 1.96
C ARG A 77 -0.63 10.48 2.09
N SER A 78 -0.06 10.67 3.29
CA SER A 78 1.05 11.60 3.52
C SER A 78 2.27 11.24 2.69
N ASN A 79 2.66 9.96 2.66
CA ASN A 79 3.84 9.50 1.92
C ASN A 79 3.66 9.68 0.41
N ILE A 80 2.48 9.40 -0.13
CA ILE A 80 2.15 9.65 -1.55
C ILE A 80 2.28 11.14 -1.86
N HIS A 81 1.69 12.00 -1.03
CA HIS A 81 1.74 13.45 -1.20
C HIS A 81 3.17 13.99 -1.16
N GLU A 82 3.96 13.57 -0.18
CA GLU A 82 5.34 14.01 0.00
C GLU A 82 6.24 13.54 -1.14
N LEU A 83 6.13 12.28 -1.58
CA LEU A 83 6.89 11.79 -2.72
C LEU A 83 6.46 12.51 -4.01
N ARG A 84 5.18 12.85 -4.17
CA ARG A 84 4.70 13.62 -5.31
C ARG A 84 5.35 15.00 -5.36
N ILE A 85 5.40 15.71 -4.23
CA ILE A 85 6.11 16.99 -4.12
C ILE A 85 7.59 16.82 -4.46
N ALA A 86 8.22 15.77 -3.94
CA ALA A 86 9.61 15.46 -4.22
C ALA A 86 9.86 15.20 -5.73
N CYS A 87 8.93 14.53 -6.41
CA CYS A 87 9.01 14.33 -7.87
C CYS A 87 8.94 15.66 -8.63
N LEU A 88 8.04 16.56 -8.24
CA LEU A 88 7.91 17.89 -8.86
C LEU A 88 9.12 18.80 -8.61
N ARG A 89 9.76 18.67 -7.45
CA ARG A 89 10.98 19.42 -7.11
C ARG A 89 12.24 18.81 -7.70
N GLY A 90 12.23 17.49 -7.94
CA GLY A 90 13.40 16.71 -8.35
C GLY A 90 14.32 16.30 -7.20
N GLU A 91 14.02 16.69 -5.96
CA GLU A 91 14.84 16.42 -4.77
C GLU A 91 14.00 16.25 -3.49
N SER A 92 14.61 15.66 -2.47
CA SER A 92 14.03 15.52 -1.12
C SER A 92 15.13 15.37 -0.07
N ASP A 93 14.90 15.90 1.12
CA ASP A 93 15.74 15.68 2.31
C ASP A 93 15.41 14.37 3.03
N ASN A 94 14.26 13.74 2.72
CA ASN A 94 13.88 12.46 3.29
C ASN A 94 14.63 11.33 2.57
N PRO A 95 15.49 10.56 3.26
CA PRO A 95 16.31 9.52 2.62
C PRO A 95 15.52 8.49 1.82
N LEU A 96 14.29 8.15 2.25
CA LEU A 96 13.43 7.24 1.50
C LEU A 96 13.06 7.82 0.14
N TYR A 97 12.62 9.08 0.13
CA TYR A 97 12.15 9.72 -1.10
C TYR A 97 13.32 10.04 -2.02
N SER A 98 14.48 10.45 -1.49
CA SER A 98 15.68 10.63 -2.29
C SER A 98 16.09 9.32 -2.98
N ALA A 99 16.01 8.19 -2.27
CA ALA A 99 16.31 6.88 -2.84
C ALA A 99 15.27 6.46 -3.91
N LEU A 100 13.98 6.66 -3.67
CA LEU A 100 12.94 6.37 -4.66
C LEU A 100 13.05 7.28 -5.90
N LEU A 101 13.35 8.57 -5.73
CA LEU A 101 13.58 9.52 -6.82
C LEU A 101 14.74 9.12 -7.74
N ALA A 102 15.75 8.44 -7.20
CA ALA A 102 16.87 7.92 -7.97
C ALA A 102 16.47 6.73 -8.86
N GLU A 103 15.42 5.98 -8.50
CA GLU A 103 14.90 4.85 -9.30
C GLU A 103 13.82 5.27 -10.31
N ILE A 104 13.19 6.44 -10.10
CA ILE A 104 12.15 6.96 -11.00
C ILE A 104 12.79 7.53 -12.27
N ALA A 105 12.51 6.88 -13.41
CA ALA A 105 12.96 7.30 -14.73
C ALA A 105 12.28 8.59 -15.20
N ASP A 106 10.95 8.67 -15.09
CA ASP A 106 10.15 9.85 -15.45
C ASP A 106 9.43 10.39 -14.20
N LYS A 107 9.95 11.50 -13.67
CA LYS A 107 9.43 12.14 -12.46
C LYS A 107 8.10 12.86 -12.71
N ASP A 108 7.87 13.34 -13.93
CA ASP A 108 6.62 14.01 -14.29
C ASP A 108 5.47 13.00 -14.40
N ASP A 109 5.74 11.83 -14.98
CA ASP A 109 4.78 10.73 -15.01
C ASP A 109 4.50 10.17 -13.61
N ALA A 110 5.55 9.94 -12.81
CA ALA A 110 5.39 9.53 -11.42
C ALA A 110 4.55 10.53 -10.60
N ALA A 111 4.77 11.84 -10.78
CA ALA A 111 3.97 12.87 -10.10
C ALA A 111 2.48 12.84 -10.49
N LYS A 112 2.16 12.52 -11.77
CA LYS A 112 0.76 12.35 -12.22
C LYS A 112 0.13 11.10 -11.61
N THR A 113 0.85 9.99 -11.60
CA THR A 113 0.42 8.73 -11.00
C THR A 113 0.15 8.91 -9.51
N LEU A 114 1.06 9.56 -8.79
CA LEU A 114 0.91 9.85 -7.36
C LEU A 114 -0.26 10.81 -7.09
N LEU A 115 -0.49 11.82 -7.95
CA LEU A 115 -1.65 12.71 -7.82
C LEU A 115 -2.97 11.95 -7.99
N LEU A 116 -3.03 11.00 -8.92
CA LEU A 116 -4.20 10.15 -9.11
C LEU A 116 -4.43 9.27 -7.87
N ALA A 117 -3.37 8.59 -7.41
CA ALA A 117 -3.40 7.77 -6.20
C ALA A 117 -3.87 8.56 -4.97
N GLU A 118 -3.36 9.78 -4.77
CA GLU A 118 -3.73 10.68 -3.67
C GLU A 118 -5.24 11.00 -3.67
N ARG A 119 -5.83 11.23 -4.85
CA ARG A 119 -7.26 11.49 -5.02
C ARG A 119 -8.12 10.26 -4.77
N GLN A 120 -7.60 9.07 -5.06
CA GLN A 120 -8.30 7.80 -4.87
C GLN A 120 -8.08 7.19 -3.49
N MET A 121 -7.37 7.86 -2.58
CA MET A 121 -7.08 7.32 -1.25
C MET A 121 -8.31 7.02 -0.39
N ASP A 122 -9.47 7.62 -0.70
CA ASP A 122 -10.75 7.30 -0.05
C ASP A 122 -11.25 5.90 -0.42
N GLU A 123 -10.84 5.39 -1.59
CA GLU A 123 -11.15 4.06 -2.11
C GLU A 123 -10.04 3.03 -1.82
N ALA A 124 -8.96 3.45 -1.16
CA ALA A 124 -7.83 2.60 -0.84
C ALA A 124 -8.25 1.35 -0.03
N ALA A 125 -7.73 0.19 -0.43
CA ALA A 125 -8.07 -1.10 0.15
C ALA A 125 -7.38 -1.37 1.51
N VAL A 126 -7.58 -0.46 2.48
CA VAL A 126 -7.08 -0.57 3.85
C VAL A 126 -8.24 -0.92 4.78
N PHE A 127 -8.21 -2.11 5.39
CA PHE A 127 -9.29 -2.63 6.21
C PHE A 127 -8.81 -3.23 7.53
N THR A 128 -9.74 -3.42 8.46
CA THR A 128 -9.54 -4.43 9.49
C THR A 128 -9.68 -5.84 8.91
N ILE A 129 -9.09 -6.85 9.55
CA ILE A 129 -9.25 -8.26 9.16
C ILE A 129 -10.73 -8.61 9.06
N HIS A 130 -11.53 -8.21 10.05
CA HIS A 130 -12.98 -8.46 10.06
C HIS A 130 -13.71 -7.73 8.92
N GLY A 131 -13.40 -6.45 8.70
CA GLY A 131 -14.00 -5.66 7.62
C GLY A 131 -13.71 -6.25 6.23
N PHE A 132 -12.49 -6.74 6.02
CA PHE A 132 -12.13 -7.42 4.77
C PHE A 132 -12.92 -8.72 4.57
N CYS A 133 -12.99 -9.59 5.59
CA CYS A 133 -13.76 -10.83 5.51
C CYS A 133 -15.24 -10.58 5.23
N GLN A 134 -15.86 -9.61 5.90
CA GLN A 134 -17.26 -9.24 5.67
C GLN A 134 -17.48 -8.71 4.24
N ARG A 135 -16.57 -7.88 3.72
CA ARG A 135 -16.63 -7.40 2.33
C ARG A 135 -16.57 -8.56 1.33
N MET A 136 -15.67 -9.52 1.53
CA MET A 136 -15.56 -10.71 0.67
C MET A 136 -16.82 -11.57 0.69
N LEU A 137 -17.42 -11.78 1.86
CA LEU A 137 -18.70 -12.49 1.98
C LEU A 137 -19.85 -11.77 1.28
N SER A 138 -19.82 -10.43 1.27
CA SER A 138 -20.87 -9.60 0.66
C SER A 138 -20.73 -9.56 -0.87
N LEU A 139 -19.51 -9.46 -1.38
CA LEU A 139 -19.22 -9.51 -2.83
C LEU A 139 -19.52 -10.89 -3.42
N ASN A 140 -19.21 -11.95 -2.66
CA ASN A 140 -19.49 -13.33 -3.05
C ASN A 140 -20.84 -13.80 -2.50
N ALA A 141 -21.75 -12.94 -2.07
CA ALA A 141 -23.03 -13.35 -1.46
C ALA A 141 -23.85 -14.25 -2.40
N PHE A 142 -23.69 -14.08 -3.71
CA PHE A 142 -24.27 -14.94 -4.73
C PHE A 142 -23.64 -16.35 -4.79
N GLU A 143 -22.35 -16.48 -4.49
CA GLU A 143 -21.64 -17.77 -4.41
C GLU A 143 -21.67 -18.37 -3.00
N SER A 144 -21.90 -17.56 -1.97
CA SER A 144 -21.80 -17.90 -0.55
C SER A 144 -23.15 -18.22 0.12
N GLY A 145 -24.24 -18.26 -0.65
CA GLY A 145 -25.58 -18.64 -0.17
C GLY A 145 -26.20 -17.70 0.89
N HIS A 146 -25.65 -16.49 1.06
CA HIS A 146 -26.19 -15.53 2.03
C HIS A 146 -27.35 -14.75 1.40
N ALA A 147 -28.53 -14.85 2.00
CA ALA A 147 -29.74 -14.18 1.51
C ALA A 147 -29.58 -12.65 1.57
N VAL A 148 -29.70 -11.99 0.42
CA VAL A 148 -29.86 -10.53 0.33
C VAL A 148 -31.17 -10.17 1.03
N ARG A 149 -31.09 -9.48 2.17
CA ARG A 149 -32.28 -8.99 2.88
C ARG A 149 -32.78 -7.74 2.16
N ALA A 150 -33.63 -7.93 1.16
CA ALA A 150 -34.43 -6.85 0.58
C ALA A 150 -35.45 -6.37 1.62
N THR A 151 -35.32 -5.13 2.09
CA THR A 151 -36.39 -4.45 2.80
C THR A 151 -37.37 -3.91 1.76
N ALA A 152 -38.52 -4.59 1.63
CA ALA A 152 -39.66 -4.03 0.91
C ALA A 152 -40.24 -2.88 1.76
N ASP A 153 -40.13 -1.67 1.23
CA ASP A 153 -40.86 -0.51 1.73
C ASP A 153 -42.36 -0.80 1.59
N ARG A 154 -43.09 -0.81 2.71
CA ARG A 154 -44.54 -1.00 2.75
C ARG A 154 -45.17 0.33 3.12
N GLY A 155 -45.79 0.96 2.10
CA GLY A 155 -47.03 1.73 2.19
C GLY A 155 -47.01 3.00 3.01
#